data_AF-A0ABD3VIJ8-F1
#
_entry.id   AF-A0ABD3VIJ8-F1
#
_cell.length_a   1.000
_cell.length_b   1.000
_cell.length_c   1.000
_cell.angle_alpha   90.00
_cell.angle_beta   90.00
_cell.angle_gamma   90.00
#
_symmetry.space_group_name_H-M   'P 1'
#
loop_
_entity.id
_entity.type
_entity.pdbx_description
1 polymer ?
#
loop_
_entity_poly.entity_id
_entity_poly.type
_entity_poly.pdbx_seq_one_letter_code
_entity_poly.pdbx_strand_id
1 'polypeptide(L)'
;MAARCVKRFYALVSSSLQGIARERQAEEDAKIYFSYIMNGVDQLYSGINDPNIEIHVKMCGFFITKVPQEFAHRLSQVQVVDGYGFVKAGEYLDDLSNMDLSGAFRRIPEYDQVILFTRHTMYVNERSRQLGGISNQGRICEPGYRVEIVHLTDYYKTTTTAAHELGHSLGAVHDGDDTARGCKAEDRFIMAPFLDDFVPYKAYSKNPWIFSTCSVEAFKKTIVLKPDLIKKPVYTQAELDEWNMFMSKLPGQKYSLSTQCQLIVGPGSSACEVCTKSTCQSDVLCSLSNVLAYPI
;
A
#
# COMPACT_ATOMS: atom_id res chain seq x y z
N MET A 1 -19.05 -0.16 -23.66
CA MET A 1 -19.57 0.31 -22.36
C MET A 1 -18.39 0.26 -21.39
N ALA A 2 -17.86 1.41 -20.99
CA ALA A 2 -16.71 1.48 -20.09
C ALA A 2 -17.16 1.17 -18.66
N ALA A 3 -16.59 0.13 -18.05
CA ALA A 3 -16.85 -0.18 -16.65
C ALA A 3 -16.03 0.78 -15.77
N ARG A 4 -16.70 1.47 -14.84
CA ARG A 4 -16.13 2.58 -14.07
C ARG A 4 -15.79 2.13 -12.65
N CYS A 5 -14.48 2.06 -12.42
CA CYS A 5 -13.62 1.91 -11.24
C CYS A 5 -14.12 1.77 -9.78
N VAL A 6 -13.36 0.94 -9.04
CA VAL A 6 -13.13 0.89 -7.58
C VAL A 6 -13.21 2.26 -6.92
N LYS A 7 -14.15 2.36 -6.00
CA LYS A 7 -14.76 3.61 -5.63
C LYS A 7 -14.06 4.27 -4.46
N ARG A 8 -13.52 3.59 -3.45
CA ARG A 8 -13.20 4.31 -2.21
C ARG A 8 -12.25 3.50 -1.32
N PHE A 9 -11.12 4.11 -0.99
CA PHE A 9 -10.08 3.51 -0.14
C PHE A 9 -10.04 4.16 1.22
N TYR A 10 -9.91 3.30 2.23
CA TYR A 10 -9.78 3.71 3.62
C TYR A 10 -8.46 3.21 4.20
N ALA A 11 -7.62 4.11 4.70
CA ALA A 11 -6.32 3.75 5.28
C ALA A 11 -6.38 3.69 6.81
N LEU A 12 -5.91 2.57 7.38
CA LEU A 12 -5.76 2.33 8.81
C LEU A 12 -4.27 2.30 9.18
N VAL A 13 -3.87 3.04 10.21
CA VAL A 13 -2.47 3.12 10.67
C VAL A 13 -2.38 2.85 12.17
N SER A 14 -1.38 2.08 12.60
CA SER A 14 -1.09 1.81 14.01
C SER A 14 0.18 2.55 14.47
N SER A 15 0.05 3.45 15.46
CA SER A 15 1.21 4.10 16.12
C SER A 15 0.83 4.75 17.46
N SER A 16 1.76 4.80 18.41
CA SER A 16 1.62 5.58 19.66
C SER A 16 2.17 7.01 19.48
N LEU A 17 1.39 8.02 19.88
CA LEU A 17 1.78 9.44 19.81
C LEU A 17 1.66 10.08 21.20
N GLN A 18 2.69 10.82 21.64
CA GLN A 18 2.71 11.53 22.93
C GLN A 18 2.54 13.06 22.75
N GLY A 19 1.50 13.62 23.37
CA GLY A 19 1.26 15.05 23.63
C GLY A 19 0.32 15.76 22.64
N ILE A 20 -0.73 16.47 23.12
CA ILE A 20 -1.89 16.96 22.31
C ILE A 20 -1.51 17.80 21.07
N ALA A 21 -0.59 18.77 21.18
CA ALA A 21 -0.18 19.59 20.04
C ALA A 21 0.72 18.83 19.04
N ARG A 22 1.56 17.92 19.55
CA ARG A 22 2.39 17.02 18.74
C ARG A 22 1.54 15.94 18.06
N GLU A 23 0.47 15.51 18.72
CA GLU A 23 -0.47 14.52 18.25
C GLU A 23 -1.28 15.03 17.06
N ARG A 24 -1.83 16.26 17.13
CA ARG A 24 -2.53 16.87 16.00
C ARG A 24 -1.62 17.05 14.77
N GLN A 25 -0.39 17.52 14.98
CA GLN A 25 0.58 17.66 13.89
C GLN A 25 0.95 16.30 13.29
N ALA A 26 1.17 15.28 14.14
CA ALA A 26 1.51 13.94 13.68
C ALA A 26 0.35 13.27 12.91
N GLU A 27 -0.91 13.49 13.33
CA GLU A 27 -2.08 13.05 12.55
C GLU A 27 -2.14 13.71 11.16
N GLU A 28 -1.88 15.02 11.09
CA GLU A 28 -1.88 15.76 9.83
C GLU A 28 -0.73 15.31 8.92
N ASP A 29 0.47 15.13 9.47
CA ASP A 29 1.63 14.62 8.73
C ASP A 29 1.38 13.20 8.20
N ALA A 30 0.73 12.34 8.99
CA ALA A 30 0.33 11.01 8.56
C ALA A 30 -0.71 11.08 7.44
N LYS A 31 -1.76 11.91 7.56
CA LYS A 31 -2.72 12.14 6.47
C LYS A 31 -2.04 12.56 5.18
N ILE A 32 -1.08 13.49 5.24
CA ILE A 32 -0.30 13.92 4.08
C ILE A 32 0.49 12.76 3.49
N TYR A 33 1.23 12.03 4.32
CA TYR A 33 2.06 10.91 3.88
C TYR A 33 1.24 9.82 3.17
N PHE A 34 0.13 9.40 3.77
CA PHE A 34 -0.74 8.38 3.18
C PHE A 34 -1.52 8.90 1.97
N SER A 35 -1.84 10.19 1.89
CA SER A 35 -2.41 10.79 0.67
C SER A 35 -1.45 10.66 -0.51
N TYR A 36 -0.14 10.87 -0.29
CA TYR A 36 0.85 10.66 -1.34
C TYR A 36 0.95 9.21 -1.78
N ILE A 37 0.87 8.25 -0.85
CA ILE A 37 0.90 6.82 -1.19
C ILE A 37 -0.31 6.50 -2.06
N MET A 38 -1.51 6.89 -1.63
CA MET A 38 -2.74 6.61 -2.35
C MET A 38 -2.79 7.27 -3.72
N ASN A 39 -2.25 8.48 -3.88
CA ASN A 39 -2.09 9.11 -5.19
C ASN A 39 -1.07 8.40 -6.07
N GLY A 40 0.01 7.86 -5.49
CA GLY A 40 0.93 7.01 -6.23
C GLY A 40 0.24 5.74 -6.75
N VAL A 41 -0.58 5.09 -5.92
CA VAL A 41 -1.42 3.95 -6.33
C VAL A 41 -2.37 4.37 -7.46
N ASP A 42 -3.05 5.49 -7.33
CA ASP A 42 -3.93 6.05 -8.37
C ASP A 42 -3.21 6.25 -9.70
N GLN A 43 -1.97 6.77 -9.67
CA GLN A 43 -1.15 6.98 -10.87
C GLN A 43 -0.77 5.66 -11.54
N LEU A 44 -0.44 4.62 -10.77
CA LEU A 44 -0.14 3.28 -11.30
C LEU A 44 -1.35 2.68 -12.03
N TYR A 45 -2.55 2.80 -11.43
CA TYR A 45 -3.78 2.30 -12.03
C TYR A 45 -4.26 3.17 -13.22
N SER A 46 -4.13 4.48 -13.13
CA SER A 46 -4.43 5.42 -14.22
C SER A 46 -3.48 5.25 -15.40
N GLY A 47 -2.31 4.65 -15.18
CA GLY A 47 -1.35 4.29 -16.23
C GLY A 47 -1.78 3.10 -17.10
N ILE A 48 -2.87 2.40 -16.76
CA ILE A 48 -3.41 1.30 -17.57
C ILE A 48 -3.91 1.85 -18.91
N ASN A 49 -3.25 1.44 -19.99
CA ASN A 49 -3.61 1.82 -21.35
C ASN A 49 -4.47 0.74 -22.02
N ASP A 50 -5.75 0.64 -21.63
CA ASP A 50 -6.74 -0.25 -22.24
C ASP A 50 -8.04 0.53 -22.51
N PRO A 51 -8.59 0.51 -23.74
CA PRO A 51 -9.76 1.33 -24.10
C PRO A 51 -11.06 0.89 -23.42
N ASN A 52 -11.11 -0.28 -22.80
CA ASN A 52 -12.33 -0.84 -22.21
C ASN A 52 -12.43 -0.63 -20.70
N ILE A 53 -11.35 -0.18 -20.06
CA ILE A 53 -11.28 -0.05 -18.62
C ILE A 53 -10.44 1.17 -18.22
N GLU A 54 -10.92 1.88 -17.22
CA GLU A 54 -10.22 2.99 -16.61
C GLU A 54 -10.37 2.85 -15.09
N ILE A 55 -9.24 2.84 -14.38
CA ILE A 55 -9.20 2.62 -12.94
C ILE A 55 -8.56 3.82 -12.25
N HIS A 56 -9.35 4.51 -11.41
CA HIS A 56 -8.96 5.55 -10.47
C HIS A 56 -9.12 5.10 -9.01
N VAL A 57 -8.06 5.22 -8.22
CA VAL A 57 -8.02 4.90 -6.80
C VAL A 57 -8.10 6.21 -6.02
N LYS A 58 -9.17 6.41 -5.25
CA LYS A 58 -9.32 7.62 -4.42
C LYS A 58 -9.44 7.28 -2.95
N MET A 59 -8.68 8.02 -2.15
CA MET A 59 -8.78 8.01 -0.70
C MET A 59 -10.08 8.72 -0.29
N CYS A 60 -10.90 8.07 0.54
CA CYS A 60 -12.16 8.64 1.02
C CYS A 60 -12.17 8.82 2.54
N GLY A 61 -11.21 8.21 3.25
CA GLY A 61 -11.12 8.31 4.70
C GLY A 61 -9.79 7.82 5.21
N PHE A 62 -9.49 8.23 6.44
CA PHE A 62 -8.25 7.93 7.12
C PHE A 62 -8.51 7.77 8.60
N PHE A 63 -7.91 6.74 9.20
CA PHE A 63 -7.98 6.54 10.63
C PHE A 63 -6.70 5.99 11.20
N ILE A 64 -6.32 6.57 12.34
CA ILE A 64 -5.21 6.11 13.16
C ILE A 64 -5.82 5.57 14.45
N THR A 65 -5.51 4.31 14.77
CA THR A 65 -5.87 3.80 16.09
C THR A 65 -4.95 4.41 17.15
N LYS A 66 -5.54 4.98 18.19
CA LYS A 66 -4.82 5.53 19.35
C LYS A 66 -4.81 4.57 20.54
N VAL A 67 -5.61 3.51 20.45
CA VAL A 67 -5.73 2.49 21.49
C VAL A 67 -5.35 1.17 20.84
N PRO A 68 -4.09 0.72 21.00
CA PRO A 68 -3.62 -0.53 20.44
C PRO A 68 -4.58 -1.68 20.76
N GLN A 69 -5.17 -1.72 21.95
CA GLN A 69 -6.09 -2.76 22.40
C GLN A 69 -7.40 -2.87 21.58
N GLU A 70 -7.92 -1.77 21.02
CA GLU A 70 -9.14 -1.81 20.19
C GLU A 70 -8.91 -2.54 18.85
N PHE A 71 -7.64 -2.58 18.42
CA PHE A 71 -7.19 -3.18 17.17
C PHE A 71 -6.46 -4.51 17.43
N ALA A 72 -5.52 -4.55 18.35
CA ALA A 72 -4.59 -5.64 18.66
C ALA A 72 -5.22 -6.82 19.41
N HIS A 73 -6.30 -6.63 20.18
CA HIS A 73 -7.00 -7.80 20.77
C HIS A 73 -7.71 -8.65 19.72
N ARG A 74 -7.86 -8.15 18.48
CA ARG A 74 -8.67 -8.76 17.43
C ARG A 74 -7.89 -9.22 16.20
N LEU A 75 -6.58 -9.00 16.08
CA LEU A 75 -5.87 -9.05 14.78
C LEU A 75 -4.64 -9.97 14.71
N SER A 76 -4.63 -11.12 15.38
CA SER A 76 -3.53 -12.09 15.52
C SER A 76 -2.50 -11.77 16.61
N GLN A 77 -1.93 -12.83 17.19
CA GLN A 77 -0.95 -12.74 18.27
C GLN A 77 0.38 -12.18 17.75
N VAL A 78 0.72 -10.95 18.14
CA VAL A 78 2.01 -10.34 17.81
C VAL A 78 3.11 -11.04 18.61
N GLN A 79 3.99 -11.76 17.92
CA GLN A 79 5.21 -12.30 18.51
C GLN A 79 6.27 -11.20 18.51
N VAL A 80 6.83 -10.86 19.67
CA VAL A 80 7.90 -9.87 19.76
C VAL A 80 9.25 -10.58 19.83
N VAL A 81 10.11 -10.32 18.85
CA VAL A 81 11.49 -10.85 18.78
C VAL A 81 12.42 -9.67 18.58
N ASP A 82 13.38 -9.48 19.50
CA ASP A 82 14.36 -8.37 19.48
C ASP A 82 13.73 -6.97 19.32
N GLY A 83 12.54 -6.77 19.89
CA GLY A 83 11.80 -5.51 19.80
C GLY A 83 10.98 -5.33 18.51
N TYR A 84 11.04 -6.28 17.58
CA TYR A 84 10.25 -6.30 16.34
C TYR A 84 9.02 -7.19 16.50
N GLY A 85 7.86 -6.70 16.07
CA GLY A 85 6.61 -7.45 16.09
C GLY A 85 6.42 -8.27 14.81
N PHE A 86 6.12 -9.56 14.96
CA PHE A 86 5.87 -10.51 13.89
C PHE A 86 4.45 -11.03 13.97
N VAL A 87 3.77 -11.11 12.82
CA VAL A 87 2.39 -11.56 12.70
C VAL A 87 2.24 -12.51 11.51
N LYS A 88 1.38 -13.52 11.66
CA LYS A 88 1.10 -14.47 10.58
C LYS A 88 0.11 -13.85 9.61
N ALA A 89 0.53 -13.67 8.36
CA ALA A 89 -0.18 -12.82 7.39
C ALA A 89 -1.64 -13.25 7.15
N GLY A 90 -1.88 -14.56 6.98
CA GLY A 90 -3.24 -15.08 6.75
C GLY A 90 -4.18 -14.84 7.92
N GLU A 91 -3.74 -15.12 9.15
CA GLU A 91 -4.54 -14.87 10.36
C GLU A 91 -4.80 -13.37 10.55
N TYR A 92 -3.81 -12.53 10.25
CA TYR A 92 -3.96 -11.08 10.34
C TYR A 92 -5.01 -10.54 9.34
N LEU A 93 -5.00 -11.07 8.10
CA LEU A 93 -5.99 -10.72 7.07
C LEU A 93 -7.39 -11.23 7.42
N ASP A 94 -7.51 -12.46 7.91
CA ASP A 94 -8.78 -13.05 8.33
C ASP A 94 -9.41 -12.23 9.46
N ASP A 95 -8.60 -11.84 10.43
CA ASP A 95 -9.06 -11.03 11.55
C ASP A 95 -9.52 -9.62 11.11
N LEU A 96 -8.78 -8.97 10.19
CA LEU A 96 -9.21 -7.69 9.62
C LEU A 96 -10.50 -7.85 8.82
N SER A 97 -10.66 -8.97 8.12
CA SER A 97 -11.86 -9.28 7.33
C SER A 97 -13.10 -9.47 8.22
N ASN A 98 -12.91 -10.02 9.43
CA ASN A 98 -13.98 -10.26 10.40
C ASN A 98 -14.25 -9.05 11.32
N MET A 99 -13.47 -7.99 11.20
CA MET A 99 -13.64 -6.80 12.03
C MET A 99 -14.91 -6.05 11.59
N ASP A 100 -15.80 -5.76 12.55
CA ASP A 100 -16.91 -4.84 12.31
C ASP A 100 -16.40 -3.40 12.22
N LEU A 101 -15.93 -3.04 11.04
CA LEU A 101 -15.46 -1.69 10.73
C LEU A 101 -16.59 -0.65 10.79
N SER A 102 -17.86 -1.07 10.62
CA SER A 102 -19.01 -0.17 10.67
C SER A 102 -19.39 0.24 12.10
N GLY A 103 -19.32 -0.71 13.04
CA GLY A 103 -19.63 -0.50 14.45
C GLY A 103 -18.45 -0.01 15.28
N ALA A 104 -17.24 -0.55 15.06
CA ALA A 104 -16.02 -0.13 15.76
C ALA A 104 -15.63 1.31 15.40
N PHE A 105 -15.96 1.74 14.18
CA PHE A 105 -15.60 3.05 13.65
C PHE A 105 -16.82 3.69 12.99
N ARG A 106 -17.83 4.08 13.78
CA ARG A 106 -19.07 4.78 13.36
C ARG A 106 -18.91 6.03 12.45
N ARG A 107 -17.69 6.36 12.04
CA ARG A 107 -17.29 7.47 11.16
C ARG A 107 -16.65 7.01 9.85
N ILE A 108 -16.58 5.70 9.56
CA ILE A 108 -16.03 5.23 8.28
C ILE A 108 -17.04 5.56 7.17
N PRO A 109 -16.65 6.38 6.16
CA PRO A 109 -17.50 6.62 4.99
C PRO A 109 -17.68 5.31 4.21
N GLU A 110 -18.74 5.18 3.41
CA GLU A 110 -18.89 4.01 2.52
C GLU A 110 -17.59 3.83 1.71
N TYR A 111 -17.07 2.60 1.61
CA TYR A 111 -15.81 2.28 0.95
C TYR A 111 -15.93 1.03 0.06
N ASP A 112 -14.99 0.88 -0.86
CA ASP A 112 -14.84 -0.31 -1.70
C ASP A 112 -13.69 -1.21 -1.25
N GLN A 113 -12.66 -0.64 -0.61
CA GLN A 113 -11.52 -1.37 -0.07
C GLN A 113 -10.95 -0.65 1.16
N VAL A 114 -10.47 -1.42 2.14
CA VAL A 114 -9.74 -0.92 3.30
C VAL A 114 -8.30 -1.43 3.22
N ILE A 115 -7.34 -0.53 3.43
CA ILE A 115 -5.92 -0.84 3.50
C ILE A 115 -5.46 -0.63 4.94
N LEU A 116 -4.94 -1.67 5.56
CA LEU A 116 -4.23 -1.56 6.82
C LEU A 116 -2.73 -1.44 6.57
N PHE A 117 -2.17 -0.28 6.91
CA PHE A 117 -0.74 -0.06 6.92
C PHE A 117 -0.16 -0.41 8.28
N THR A 118 0.82 -1.32 8.29
CA THR A 118 1.39 -1.87 9.52
C THR A 118 2.92 -1.87 9.49
N ARG A 119 3.55 -1.66 10.64
CA ARG A 119 4.99 -1.86 10.82
C ARG A 119 5.33 -3.27 11.34
N HIS A 120 4.33 -4.11 11.57
CA HIS A 120 4.58 -5.51 11.93
C HIS A 120 5.08 -6.28 10.72
N THR A 121 6.10 -7.10 10.94
CA THR A 121 6.64 -7.98 9.92
C THR A 121 5.68 -9.15 9.73
N MET A 122 5.20 -9.32 8.50
CA MET A 122 4.28 -10.40 8.15
C MET A 122 5.04 -11.63 7.67
N TYR A 123 4.60 -12.82 8.08
CA TYR A 123 5.14 -14.09 7.61
C TYR A 123 4.03 -15.08 7.23
N VAL A 124 4.31 -15.93 6.23
CA VAL A 124 3.38 -16.99 5.80
C VAL A 124 3.68 -18.31 6.51
N ASN A 125 4.97 -18.62 6.65
CA ASN A 125 5.49 -19.76 7.37
C ASN A 125 6.81 -19.35 8.05
N GLU A 126 7.30 -20.14 9.01
CA GLU A 126 8.51 -19.81 9.79
C GLU A 126 9.76 -19.56 8.94
N ARG A 127 9.79 -20.03 7.69
CA ARG A 127 10.90 -19.85 6.73
C ARG A 127 10.75 -18.63 5.83
N SER A 128 9.53 -18.09 5.69
CA SER A 128 9.19 -16.95 4.83
C SER A 128 8.94 -15.72 5.69
N ARG A 129 10.02 -15.04 6.09
CA ARG A 129 9.97 -14.08 7.19
C ARG A 129 9.61 -12.64 6.82
N GLN A 130 9.40 -12.30 5.55
CA GLN A 130 9.02 -10.93 5.15
C GLN A 130 8.08 -10.95 3.94
N LEU A 131 6.80 -10.74 4.19
CA LEU A 131 5.78 -10.48 3.19
C LEU A 131 5.50 -8.97 3.14
N GLY A 132 5.51 -8.39 1.94
CA GLY A 132 5.26 -6.96 1.73
C GLY A 132 3.78 -6.60 1.93
N GLY A 133 2.87 -7.46 1.48
CA GLY A 133 1.45 -7.24 1.58
C GLY A 133 0.64 -8.54 1.50
N ILE A 134 -0.64 -8.47 1.87
CA ILE A 134 -1.58 -9.58 1.67
C ILE A 134 -3.01 -9.04 1.44
N SER A 135 -3.76 -9.69 0.55
CA SER A 135 -5.11 -9.29 0.15
C SER A 135 -6.01 -10.49 -0.15
N ASN A 136 -7.31 -10.29 -0.10
CA ASN A 136 -8.29 -11.31 -0.49
C ASN A 136 -8.51 -11.31 -2.00
N GLN A 137 -7.98 -12.32 -2.69
CA GLN A 137 -8.00 -12.35 -4.14
C GLN A 137 -9.42 -12.34 -4.75
N GLY A 138 -9.68 -11.38 -5.63
CA GLY A 138 -10.94 -11.25 -6.39
C GLY A 138 -12.15 -10.87 -5.53
N ARG A 139 -11.95 -10.53 -4.25
CA ARG A 139 -13.02 -10.30 -3.28
C ARG A 139 -13.33 -8.83 -3.00
N ILE A 140 -12.84 -7.92 -3.83
CA ILE A 140 -13.07 -6.46 -3.67
C ILE A 140 -14.55 -6.06 -3.55
N CYS A 141 -15.48 -6.87 -4.05
CA CYS A 141 -16.92 -6.62 -3.93
C CYS A 141 -17.63 -7.43 -2.84
N GLU A 142 -16.94 -8.27 -2.08
CA GLU A 142 -17.54 -9.17 -1.08
C GLU A 142 -17.44 -8.55 0.32
N PRO A 143 -18.56 -8.17 0.96
CA PRO A 143 -18.54 -7.60 2.31
C PRO A 143 -17.71 -8.45 3.28
N GLY A 144 -16.89 -7.80 4.12
CA GLY A 144 -15.94 -8.47 5.01
C GLY A 144 -14.60 -8.77 4.34
N TYR A 145 -14.53 -9.05 3.05
CA TYR A 145 -13.27 -9.42 2.37
C TYR A 145 -12.62 -8.27 1.61
N ARG A 146 -13.18 -7.06 1.70
CA ARG A 146 -12.72 -5.84 1.03
C ARG A 146 -11.56 -5.18 1.79
N VAL A 147 -10.56 -5.98 2.10
CA VAL A 147 -9.46 -5.60 2.98
C VAL A 147 -8.13 -6.10 2.42
N GLU A 148 -7.09 -5.34 2.65
CA GLU A 148 -5.70 -5.73 2.45
C GLU A 148 -4.80 -5.15 3.54
N ILE A 149 -3.63 -5.74 3.70
CA ILE A 149 -2.62 -5.31 4.67
C ILE A 149 -1.32 -5.06 3.92
N VAL A 150 -0.68 -3.92 4.20
CA VAL A 150 0.58 -3.50 3.58
C VAL A 150 1.61 -3.21 4.68
N HIS A 151 2.77 -3.85 4.56
CA HIS A 151 3.92 -3.58 5.41
C HIS A 151 4.55 -2.23 5.03
N LEU A 152 4.62 -1.33 6.00
CA LEU A 152 5.07 0.04 5.81
C LEU A 152 6.60 0.11 5.80
N THR A 153 7.16 0.43 4.64
CA THR A 153 8.61 0.58 4.42
C THR A 153 8.91 1.99 3.90
N ASP A 154 9.49 2.14 2.71
CA ASP A 154 9.65 3.42 2.03
C ASP A 154 8.43 3.77 1.17
N TYR A 155 8.38 5.03 0.70
CA TYR A 155 7.28 5.54 -0.10
C TYR A 155 7.02 4.70 -1.35
N TYR A 156 8.08 4.33 -2.09
CA TYR A 156 7.96 3.59 -3.34
C TYR A 156 7.49 2.17 -3.09
N LYS A 157 8.21 1.41 -2.26
CA LYS A 157 7.88 0.01 -1.93
C LYS A 157 6.47 -0.09 -1.33
N THR A 158 6.09 0.84 -0.44
CA THR A 158 4.73 0.86 0.14
C THR A 158 3.66 1.13 -0.94
N THR A 159 3.91 2.06 -1.86
CA THR A 159 2.97 2.41 -2.94
C THR A 159 2.80 1.26 -3.93
N THR A 160 3.89 0.65 -4.39
CA THR A 160 3.82 -0.48 -5.33
C THR A 160 3.21 -1.71 -4.69
N THR A 161 3.51 -1.97 -3.42
CA THR A 161 2.90 -3.08 -2.67
C THR A 161 1.40 -2.87 -2.49
N ALA A 162 0.95 -1.68 -2.10
CA ALA A 162 -0.47 -1.37 -2.02
C ALA A 162 -1.18 -1.54 -3.38
N ALA A 163 -0.53 -1.13 -4.48
CA ALA A 163 -1.08 -1.34 -5.81
C ALA A 163 -1.15 -2.83 -6.20
N HIS A 164 -0.14 -3.62 -5.82
CA HIS A 164 -0.08 -5.07 -6.01
C HIS A 164 -1.21 -5.80 -5.26
N GLU A 165 -1.37 -5.49 -3.98
CA GLU A 165 -2.42 -6.10 -3.15
C GLU A 165 -3.83 -5.74 -3.64
N LEU A 166 -4.03 -4.49 -4.08
CA LEU A 166 -5.28 -4.12 -4.73
C LEU A 166 -5.49 -4.89 -6.04
N GLY A 167 -4.41 -5.23 -6.75
CA GLY A 167 -4.45 -6.03 -7.97
C GLY A 167 -4.96 -7.44 -7.68
N HIS A 168 -4.51 -8.05 -6.59
CA HIS A 168 -5.09 -9.29 -6.08
C HIS A 168 -6.57 -9.13 -5.76
N SER A 169 -6.98 -8.09 -5.03
CA SER A 169 -8.39 -7.80 -4.74
C SER A 169 -9.25 -7.67 -6.01
N LEU A 170 -8.68 -7.12 -7.09
CA LEU A 170 -9.27 -7.06 -8.44
C LEU A 170 -9.18 -8.35 -9.24
N GLY A 171 -8.65 -9.42 -8.65
CA GLY A 171 -8.68 -10.79 -9.18
C GLY A 171 -7.45 -11.20 -9.97
N ALA A 172 -6.40 -10.38 -10.03
CA ALA A 172 -5.13 -10.82 -10.61
C ALA A 172 -4.46 -11.89 -9.73
N VAL A 173 -3.83 -12.88 -10.37
CA VAL A 173 -2.79 -13.72 -9.75
C VAL A 173 -1.43 -13.05 -10.01
N HIS A 174 -0.36 -13.61 -9.43
CA HIS A 174 0.97 -13.17 -9.84
C HIS A 174 1.22 -13.47 -11.33
N ASP A 175 2.02 -12.62 -11.97
CA ASP A 175 2.54 -12.92 -13.30
C ASP A 175 3.39 -14.20 -13.25
N GLY A 176 3.16 -15.10 -14.20
CA GLY A 176 3.81 -16.42 -14.27
C GLY A 176 3.01 -17.55 -13.62
N ASP A 177 2.05 -17.24 -12.75
CA ASP A 177 1.20 -18.25 -12.10
C ASP A 177 0.02 -18.67 -13.00
N ASP A 178 -0.50 -19.88 -12.78
CA ASP A 178 -1.76 -20.44 -13.30
C ASP A 178 -2.40 -19.74 -14.51
N THR A 179 -3.27 -18.76 -14.24
CA THR A 179 -4.08 -18.07 -15.24
C THR A 179 -3.37 -16.88 -15.91
N ALA A 180 -2.19 -16.52 -15.42
CA ALA A 180 -1.31 -15.45 -15.93
C ALA A 180 0.01 -15.99 -16.50
N ARG A 181 0.11 -17.29 -16.85
CA ARG A 181 1.31 -17.89 -17.49
C ARG A 181 1.76 -17.19 -18.79
N GLY A 182 0.87 -16.43 -19.43
CA GLY A 182 1.19 -15.62 -20.61
C GLY A 182 2.04 -14.39 -20.31
N CYS A 183 2.11 -13.95 -19.06
CA CYS A 183 2.91 -12.83 -18.58
C CYS A 183 4.00 -13.38 -17.67
N LYS A 184 5.26 -13.12 -18.00
CA LYS A 184 6.39 -13.72 -17.27
C LYS A 184 6.68 -12.94 -16.00
N ALA A 185 6.91 -13.65 -14.89
CA ALA A 185 7.36 -13.04 -13.63
C ALA A 185 8.63 -12.19 -13.84
N GLU A 186 9.52 -12.63 -14.74
CA GLU A 186 10.80 -11.98 -15.02
C GLU A 186 10.66 -10.66 -15.80
N ASP A 187 9.48 -10.35 -16.36
CA ASP A 187 9.22 -9.06 -17.00
C ASP A 187 8.87 -7.96 -15.98
N ARG A 188 8.73 -8.32 -14.69
CA ARG A 188 8.65 -7.40 -13.55
C ARG A 188 7.60 -6.30 -13.71
N PHE A 189 6.41 -6.69 -14.13
CA PHE A 189 5.22 -5.86 -13.97
C PHE A 189 4.83 -5.82 -12.49
N ILE A 190 3.91 -4.92 -12.14
CA ILE A 190 3.48 -4.71 -10.75
C ILE A 190 3.06 -6.02 -10.06
N MET A 191 2.45 -6.97 -10.77
CA MET A 191 1.99 -8.26 -10.22
C MET A 191 3.05 -9.37 -10.22
N ALA A 192 4.34 -9.07 -10.43
CA ALA A 192 5.39 -10.07 -10.26
C ALA A 192 5.46 -10.56 -8.79
N PRO A 193 5.75 -11.86 -8.53
CA PRO A 193 5.72 -12.46 -7.18
C PRO A 193 6.93 -12.07 -6.31
N PHE A 194 7.73 -11.10 -6.73
CA PHE A 194 8.95 -10.69 -6.05
C PHE A 194 8.84 -9.21 -5.68
N LEU A 195 9.11 -8.89 -4.42
CA LEU A 195 9.31 -7.51 -4.00
C LEU A 195 10.65 -7.06 -4.58
N ASP A 196 10.59 -6.13 -5.54
CA ASP A 196 11.79 -5.54 -6.11
C ASP A 196 12.49 -4.70 -5.03
N ASP A 197 13.70 -5.09 -4.64
CA ASP A 197 14.75 -4.09 -4.46
C ASP A 197 15.00 -3.55 -5.87
N PHE A 198 14.63 -2.29 -6.11
CA PHE A 198 14.77 -1.67 -7.41
C PHE A 198 16.27 -1.61 -7.77
N VAL A 199 16.75 -2.56 -8.58
CA VAL A 199 18.15 -2.56 -9.06
C VAL A 199 18.19 -2.10 -10.52
N PRO A 200 18.42 -0.81 -10.82
CA PRO A 200 18.38 -0.21 -12.15
C PRO A 200 19.56 -0.64 -13.02
N TYR A 201 20.55 -1.32 -12.42
CA TYR A 201 21.70 -1.88 -13.13
C TYR A 201 21.50 -3.34 -13.55
N LYS A 202 20.43 -4.00 -13.11
CA LYS A 202 20.03 -5.28 -13.70
C LYS A 202 19.12 -5.00 -14.87
N ALA A 203 19.46 -5.53 -16.05
CA ALA A 203 18.72 -5.40 -17.31
C ALA A 203 17.26 -5.95 -17.31
N TYR A 204 16.69 -6.22 -16.13
CA TYR A 204 15.42 -6.91 -15.92
C TYR A 204 14.35 -6.07 -15.19
N SER A 205 14.63 -4.86 -14.70
CA SER A 205 13.62 -3.91 -14.17
C SER A 205 12.86 -3.21 -15.30
N LYS A 206 12.17 -4.01 -16.13
CA LYS A 206 11.56 -3.54 -17.37
C LYS A 206 10.27 -2.74 -17.15
N ASN A 207 9.41 -3.16 -16.21
CA ASN A 207 8.05 -2.64 -16.10
C ASN A 207 7.56 -2.35 -14.66
N PRO A 208 8.37 -1.79 -13.75
CA PRO A 208 8.01 -1.67 -12.32
C PRO A 208 6.78 -0.78 -12.03
N TRP A 209 6.30 -0.03 -13.02
CA TRP A 209 5.19 0.92 -12.89
C TRP A 209 3.97 0.56 -13.74
N ILE A 210 3.97 -0.64 -14.35
CA ILE A 210 2.97 -1.03 -15.33
C ILE A 210 2.36 -2.38 -14.92
N PHE A 211 1.05 -2.51 -15.07
CA PHE A 211 0.36 -3.79 -14.95
C PHE A 211 0.52 -4.61 -16.23
N SER A 212 0.71 -5.93 -16.11
CA SER A 212 0.78 -6.81 -17.28
C SER A 212 -0.58 -6.90 -17.97
N THR A 213 -0.58 -7.33 -19.23
CA THR A 213 -1.84 -7.62 -19.93
C THR A 213 -2.68 -8.67 -19.20
N CYS A 214 -2.04 -9.62 -18.51
CA CYS A 214 -2.73 -10.65 -17.73
C CYS A 214 -3.44 -10.05 -16.52
N SER A 215 -2.80 -9.11 -15.81
CA SER A 215 -3.43 -8.38 -14.71
C SER A 215 -4.62 -7.56 -15.21
N VAL A 216 -4.47 -6.82 -16.31
CA VAL A 216 -5.54 -5.99 -16.88
C VAL A 216 -6.74 -6.83 -17.32
N GLU A 217 -6.52 -8.00 -17.93
CA GLU A 217 -7.61 -8.95 -18.26
C GLU A 217 -8.33 -9.47 -17.01
N ALA A 218 -7.60 -9.79 -15.94
CA ALA A 218 -8.19 -10.21 -14.68
C ALA A 218 -9.05 -9.09 -14.06
N PHE A 219 -8.56 -7.85 -14.08
CA PHE A 219 -9.32 -6.69 -13.58
C PHE A 219 -10.62 -6.52 -14.35
N LYS A 220 -10.56 -6.53 -15.69
CA LYS A 220 -11.75 -6.45 -16.55
C LYS A 220 -12.75 -7.56 -16.22
N LYS A 221 -12.29 -8.80 -16.08
CA LYS A 221 -13.16 -9.94 -15.76
C LYS A 221 -13.86 -9.75 -14.42
N THR A 222 -13.13 -9.39 -13.36
CA THR A 222 -13.71 -9.18 -12.02
C THR A 222 -14.73 -8.05 -12.03
N ILE A 223 -14.41 -6.93 -12.68
CA ILE A 223 -15.29 -5.76 -12.77
C ILE A 223 -16.56 -6.08 -13.57
N VAL A 224 -16.44 -6.78 -14.71
CA VAL A 224 -17.58 -7.18 -15.54
C VAL A 224 -18.47 -8.20 -14.82
N LEU A 225 -17.91 -9.12 -14.05
CA LEU A 225 -18.67 -10.13 -13.30
C LEU A 225 -19.38 -9.56 -12.06
N LYS A 226 -18.97 -8.38 -11.57
CA LYS A 226 -19.52 -7.77 -10.35
C LYS A 226 -20.02 -6.32 -10.60
N PRO A 227 -20.89 -6.07 -11.61
CA PRO A 227 -21.21 -4.73 -12.10
C PRO A 227 -22.06 -3.90 -11.13
N ASP A 228 -22.92 -4.55 -10.32
CA ASP A 228 -23.85 -3.86 -9.41
C ASP A 228 -23.19 -3.29 -8.15
N LEU A 229 -21.92 -3.65 -7.91
CA LEU A 229 -21.20 -3.33 -6.68
C LEU A 229 -20.10 -2.27 -6.88
N ILE A 230 -19.71 -2.02 -8.13
CA ILE A 230 -18.85 -0.89 -8.52
C ILE A 230 -19.77 0.25 -9.00
N LYS A 231 -20.49 0.84 -8.05
CA LYS A 231 -21.42 1.93 -8.34
C LYS A 231 -20.65 3.15 -8.84
N LYS A 232 -21.24 3.93 -9.75
CA LYS A 232 -20.69 5.24 -10.14
C LYS A 232 -20.33 6.05 -8.88
N PRO A 233 -19.12 6.62 -8.81
CA PRO A 233 -18.71 7.44 -7.66
C PRO A 233 -19.70 8.57 -7.43
N VAL A 234 -20.14 8.74 -6.18
CA VAL A 234 -20.76 9.97 -5.71
C VAL A 234 -19.79 10.54 -4.70
N TYR A 235 -18.82 11.32 -5.17
CA TYR A 235 -18.09 12.20 -4.27
C TYR A 235 -18.80 13.55 -4.30
N THR A 236 -18.90 14.16 -3.14
CA THR A 236 -19.01 15.60 -3.09
C THR A 236 -17.67 16.20 -3.54
N GLN A 237 -17.71 17.35 -4.19
CA GLN A 237 -16.48 18.07 -4.55
C GLN A 237 -15.62 18.34 -3.30
N ALA A 238 -16.26 18.58 -2.15
CA ALA A 238 -15.59 18.78 -0.87
C ALA A 238 -14.74 17.56 -0.43
N GLU A 239 -15.25 16.33 -0.59
CA GLU A 239 -14.48 15.12 -0.26
C GLU A 239 -13.25 14.95 -1.13
N LEU A 240 -13.33 15.32 -2.42
CA LEU A 240 -12.17 15.29 -3.31
C LEU A 240 -11.17 16.40 -2.95
N ASP A 241 -11.67 17.61 -2.67
CA ASP A 241 -10.85 18.76 -2.34
C ASP A 241 -10.08 18.58 -1.03
N GLU A 242 -10.67 17.91 -0.03
CA GLU A 242 -10.01 17.61 1.25
C GLU A 242 -8.70 16.85 1.08
N TRP A 243 -8.65 15.83 0.21
CA TRP A 243 -7.42 15.07 -0.01
C TRP A 243 -6.49 15.76 -0.99
N ASN A 244 -7.03 16.41 -2.02
CA ASN A 244 -6.25 17.13 -3.02
C ASN A 244 -5.40 18.25 -2.41
N MET A 245 -5.86 18.90 -1.34
CA MET A 245 -5.08 19.96 -0.68
C MET A 245 -3.74 19.45 -0.13
N PHE A 246 -3.68 18.19 0.34
CA PHE A 246 -2.46 17.58 0.85
C PHE A 246 -1.44 17.27 -0.25
N MET A 247 -1.89 17.24 -1.51
CA MET A 247 -1.12 16.86 -2.69
C MET A 247 -0.75 18.06 -3.58
N SER A 248 -0.84 19.28 -3.02
CA SER A 248 -0.44 20.52 -3.71
C SER A 248 1.05 20.62 -4.05
N LYS A 249 1.88 19.75 -3.47
CA LYS A 249 3.32 19.58 -3.78
C LYS A 249 3.57 18.13 -4.12
N LEU A 250 4.63 17.84 -4.88
CA LEU A 250 5.08 16.46 -5.09
C LEU A 250 5.75 15.91 -3.83
N PRO A 251 5.74 14.58 -3.57
CA PRO A 251 6.38 13.98 -2.40
C PRO A 251 7.83 14.44 -2.20
N GLY A 252 8.63 14.47 -3.27
CA GLY A 252 10.02 14.91 -3.23
C GLY A 252 10.23 16.42 -3.01
N GLN A 253 9.19 17.25 -3.21
CA GLN A 253 9.20 18.67 -2.85
C GLN A 253 8.81 18.91 -1.38
N LYS A 254 8.11 17.95 -0.75
CA LYS A 254 7.71 18.00 0.65
C LYS A 254 8.74 17.34 1.56
N TYR A 255 9.28 16.19 1.17
CA TYR A 255 10.21 15.38 1.94
C TYR A 255 11.58 15.31 1.26
N SER A 256 12.59 15.92 1.89
CA SER A 256 13.99 15.74 1.49
C SER A 256 14.41 14.26 1.61
N LEU A 257 15.49 13.86 0.94
CA LEU A 257 16.03 12.49 1.07
C LEU A 257 16.31 12.11 2.54
N SER A 258 16.89 13.03 3.32
CA SER A 258 17.13 12.80 4.75
C SER A 258 15.83 12.69 5.56
N THR A 259 14.79 13.44 5.19
CA THR A 259 13.46 13.30 5.83
C THR A 259 12.85 11.94 5.50
N GLN A 260 12.99 11.46 4.26
CA GLN A 260 12.52 10.13 3.88
C GLN A 260 13.25 9.04 4.70
N CYS A 261 14.56 9.16 4.88
CA CYS A 261 15.31 8.27 5.78
C CYS A 261 14.79 8.29 7.22
N GLN A 262 14.49 9.46 7.76
CA GLN A 262 13.95 9.59 9.12
C GLN A 262 12.59 8.94 9.29
N LEU A 263 11.74 8.98 8.25
CA LEU A 263 10.45 8.32 8.25
C LEU A 263 10.59 6.80 8.25
N ILE A 264 11.56 6.25 7.51
CA ILE A 264 11.76 4.81 7.32
C ILE A 264 12.57 4.20 8.47
N VAL A 265 13.78 4.71 8.69
CA VAL A 265 14.78 4.18 9.62
C VAL A 265 14.60 4.74 11.02
N GLY A 266 14.15 5.99 11.13
CA GLY A 266 13.87 6.66 12.40
C GLY A 266 14.75 7.89 12.68
N PRO A 267 14.51 8.56 13.82
CA PRO A 267 15.21 9.78 14.20
C PRO A 267 16.73 9.59 14.25
N GLY A 268 17.48 10.60 13.76
CA GLY A 268 18.95 10.55 13.71
C GLY A 268 19.51 9.87 12.46
N SER A 269 18.66 9.39 11.56
CA SER A 269 19.09 8.96 10.23
C SER A 269 19.15 10.13 9.23
N SER A 270 19.98 9.98 8.20
CA SER A 270 20.12 10.92 7.10
C SER A 270 20.44 10.19 5.79
N ALA A 271 20.17 10.85 4.66
CA ALA A 271 20.58 10.34 3.37
C ALA A 271 22.11 10.24 3.28
N CYS A 272 22.61 9.16 2.70
CA CYS A 272 24.02 8.99 2.42
C CYS A 272 24.44 9.97 1.30
N GLU A 273 25.46 10.81 1.56
CA GLU A 273 26.02 11.71 0.54
C GLU A 273 26.90 11.00 -0.48
N VAL A 274 27.30 9.75 -0.22
CA VAL A 274 28.11 8.94 -1.15
C VAL A 274 27.21 8.38 -2.25
N CYS A 275 26.97 9.26 -3.21
CA CYS A 275 26.03 9.07 -4.29
C CYS A 275 26.85 8.94 -5.58
N THR A 276 27.24 7.71 -5.94
CA THR A 276 27.78 7.47 -7.28
C THR A 276 26.62 7.51 -8.27
N LYS A 277 26.87 7.76 -9.57
CA LYS A 277 25.83 7.76 -10.61
C LYS A 277 24.93 6.51 -10.56
N SER A 278 25.40 5.41 -9.96
CA SER A 278 24.65 4.18 -9.75
C SER A 278 23.82 4.05 -8.48
N THR A 279 24.19 4.68 -7.36
CA THR A 279 23.41 4.56 -6.12
C THR A 279 22.26 5.56 -6.03
N CYS A 280 22.37 6.75 -6.62
CA CYS A 280 21.30 7.77 -6.56
C CYS A 280 20.13 7.49 -7.53
N GLN A 281 20.30 6.55 -8.45
CA GLN A 281 19.28 6.25 -9.46
C GLN A 281 18.28 5.19 -8.98
N SER A 282 18.53 4.54 -7.82
CA SER A 282 17.68 3.46 -7.33
C SER A 282 17.21 3.49 -5.92
N ASP A 283 18.10 3.84 -5.00
CA ASP A 283 17.88 3.53 -3.61
C ASP A 283 18.14 4.79 -2.79
N VAL A 284 17.20 5.09 -1.89
CA VAL A 284 17.44 6.07 -0.85
C VAL A 284 18.26 5.37 0.23
N LEU A 285 19.59 5.45 0.15
CA LEU A 285 20.46 4.90 1.18
C LEU A 285 20.46 5.79 2.42
N CYS A 286 20.20 5.18 3.57
CA CYS A 286 20.07 5.87 4.84
C CYS A 286 21.17 5.45 5.82
N SER A 287 21.83 6.43 6.43
CA SER A 287 22.83 6.22 7.47
C SER A 287 22.29 6.62 8.84
N LEU A 288 22.71 5.92 9.89
CA LEU A 288 22.57 6.34 11.29
C LEU A 288 23.97 6.71 11.77
N SER A 289 24.11 7.88 12.40
CA SER A 289 25.38 8.47 12.90
C SER A 289 26.55 7.49 13.10
N ASN A 290 27.61 7.65 12.30
CA ASN A 290 28.92 6.99 12.38
C ASN A 290 28.99 5.45 12.27
N VAL A 291 27.93 4.78 11.82
CA VAL A 291 28.02 3.37 11.40
C VAL A 291 27.45 3.26 9.99
N LEU A 292 28.28 2.83 9.03
CA LEU A 292 27.83 2.46 7.68
C LEU A 292 26.73 1.39 7.85
N ALA A 293 25.49 1.73 7.49
CA ALA A 293 24.35 0.84 7.64
C ALA A 293 23.86 0.32 6.29
N TYR A 294 23.28 -0.88 6.39
CA TYR A 294 22.86 -1.87 5.40
C TYR A 294 22.13 -1.36 4.14
N PRO A 295 22.20 -2.10 3.02
CA PRO A 295 21.28 -1.89 1.90
C PRO A 295 19.83 -2.18 2.35
N ILE A 296 18.91 -1.31 1.94
CA ILE A 296 17.45 -1.46 2.09
C ILE A 296 16.93 -2.45 1.06
#